data_AF-A0A6P5PFR3-F1
#
_entry.id   AF-A0A6P5PFR3-F1
#
_cell.length_a   1.000
_cell.length_b   1.000
_cell.length_c   1.000
_cell.angle_alpha   90.00
_cell.angle_beta   90.00
_cell.angle_gamma   90.00
#
_symmetry.space_group_name_H-M   'P 1'
#
loop_
_entity.id
_entity.type
_entity.pdbx_description
1 polymer ?
#
loop_
_entity_poly.entity_id
_entity_poly.type
_entity_poly.pdbx_seq_one_letter_code
_entity_poly.pdbx_strand_id
1 'polypeptide(L)'
;MGEGHGDTFEGVSTDRLKLELLEEIHMKDVVQLSTLEIRHKIAELEANLNGDLAGSEWKTRYETQLELNDQLEKQIVSLKEKMEKMRGNPSDRLSSIRVYEKMPVESLNVLLKQLEKEKRSLENQVKDYAFRLEQESKAYHRTNNERRSYIAEMTQVSGSNQVSKRQQMDPLPRMKESPVKTYV
;
A
#
# COMPACT_ATOMS: atom_id res chain seq x y z
N MET A 1 -38.78 -84.52 64.06
CA MET A 1 -39.59 -83.51 64.78
C MET A 1 -38.71 -82.28 64.87
N GLY A 2 -38.83 -81.23 64.04
CA GLY A 2 -40.02 -80.41 63.77
C GLY A 2 -40.24 -79.52 64.99
N GLU A 3 -40.22 -78.19 64.99
CA GLU A 3 -40.29 -77.12 63.99
C GLU A 3 -39.52 -75.92 64.60
N GLY A 4 -38.91 -75.04 63.83
CA GLY A 4 -39.61 -73.82 63.46
C GLY A 4 -38.68 -72.63 63.70
N HIS A 5 -38.04 -72.22 62.62
CA HIS A 5 -37.25 -71.00 62.50
C HIS A 5 -38.16 -69.79 62.79
N GLY A 6 -38.16 -69.32 64.04
CA GLY A 6 -38.84 -68.08 64.43
C GLY A 6 -37.81 -66.97 64.52
N ASP A 7 -37.42 -66.43 63.37
CA ASP A 7 -36.61 -65.20 63.32
C ASP A 7 -37.32 -64.12 64.14
N THR A 8 -36.67 -63.70 65.23
CA THR A 8 -37.17 -62.71 66.18
C THR A 8 -37.23 -61.35 65.49
N PHE A 9 -38.32 -61.07 64.78
CA PHE A 9 -38.70 -59.74 64.28
C PHE A 9 -39.25 -58.83 65.41
N GLU A 10 -38.78 -59.03 66.64
CA GLU A 10 -39.24 -58.32 67.84
C GLU A 10 -38.35 -57.09 68.07
N GLY A 11 -38.55 -56.05 67.25
CA GLY A 11 -37.77 -54.81 67.37
C GLY A 11 -38.02 -53.76 66.29
N VAL A 12 -38.83 -54.08 65.28
CA VAL A 12 -39.14 -53.19 64.17
C VAL A 12 -40.65 -53.07 64.05
N SER A 13 -41.23 -52.07 64.73
CA SER A 13 -42.61 -51.69 64.47
C SER A 13 -42.74 -51.12 63.05
N THR A 14 -43.83 -51.43 62.37
CA THR A 14 -44.16 -50.87 61.04
C THR A 14 -44.05 -49.35 61.00
N ASP A 15 -44.34 -48.67 62.12
CA ASP A 15 -44.24 -47.21 62.21
C ASP A 15 -42.79 -46.71 62.25
N ARG A 16 -41.86 -47.51 62.78
CA ARG A 16 -40.41 -47.21 62.72
C ARG A 16 -39.89 -47.28 61.28
N LEU A 17 -40.28 -48.30 60.52
CA LEU A 17 -39.90 -48.42 59.10
C LEU A 17 -40.46 -47.29 58.24
N LYS A 18 -41.70 -46.83 58.52
CA LYS A 18 -42.28 -45.67 57.83
C LYS A 18 -41.51 -44.39 58.12
N LEU A 19 -41.04 -44.21 59.35
CA LEU A 19 -40.24 -43.05 59.73
C LEU A 19 -38.88 -43.07 59.03
N GLU A 20 -38.17 -44.20 59.05
CA GLU A 20 -36.89 -44.39 58.35
C GLU A 20 -37.04 -44.17 56.83
N LEU A 21 -38.13 -44.67 56.22
CA LEU A 21 -38.42 -44.44 54.80
C LEU A 21 -38.65 -42.96 54.47
N LEU A 22 -39.36 -42.22 55.32
CA LEU A 22 -39.59 -40.78 55.12
C LEU A 22 -38.29 -39.98 55.23
N GLU A 23 -37.44 -40.32 56.20
CA GLU A 23 -36.11 -39.72 56.35
C GLU A 23 -35.24 -40.00 55.13
N GLU A 24 -35.24 -41.23 54.62
CA GLU A 24 -34.47 -41.60 53.43
C GLU A 24 -34.98 -40.93 52.15
N ILE A 25 -36.30 -40.75 51.99
CA ILE A 25 -36.88 -39.95 50.91
C ILE A 25 -36.40 -38.49 51.00
N HIS A 26 -36.43 -37.90 52.20
CA HIS A 26 -35.97 -36.53 52.40
C HIS A 26 -34.48 -36.37 52.09
N MET A 27 -33.63 -37.27 52.60
CA MET A 27 -32.20 -37.27 52.31
C MET A 27 -31.93 -37.40 50.81
N LYS A 28 -32.66 -38.29 50.12
CA LYS A 28 -32.57 -38.43 48.66
C LYS A 28 -32.92 -37.14 47.94
N ASP A 29 -33.98 -36.44 48.34
CA ASP A 29 -34.39 -35.18 47.71
C ASP A 29 -33.33 -34.07 47.92
N VAL A 30 -32.73 -33.99 49.11
CA VAL A 30 -31.61 -33.07 49.41
C VAL A 30 -30.40 -33.37 48.53
N VAL A 31 -30.02 -34.64 48.39
CA VAL A 31 -28.90 -35.04 47.52
C VAL A 31 -29.19 -34.74 46.05
N GLN A 32 -30.43 -34.93 45.59
CA GLN A 32 -30.83 -34.61 44.22
C GLN A 32 -30.74 -33.10 43.94
N LEU A 33 -31.19 -32.26 44.88
CA LEU A 33 -31.05 -30.81 44.79
C LEU A 33 -29.57 -30.40 44.72
N SER A 34 -28.74 -30.91 45.63
CA SER A 34 -27.30 -30.64 45.63
C SER A 34 -26.62 -31.11 44.32
N THR A 35 -27.04 -32.24 43.78
CA THR A 35 -26.53 -32.75 42.50
C THR A 35 -26.93 -31.85 41.32
N LEU A 36 -28.11 -31.23 41.36
CA LEU A 36 -28.52 -30.25 40.35
C LEU A 36 -27.73 -28.95 40.48
N GLU A 37 -27.53 -28.45 41.69
CA GLU A 37 -26.72 -27.26 41.96
C GLU A 37 -25.27 -27.45 41.52
N ILE A 38 -24.66 -28.59 41.84
CA ILE A 38 -23.29 -28.93 41.42
C ILE A 38 -23.21 -29.00 39.90
N ARG A 39 -24.16 -29.67 39.22
CA ARG A 39 -24.20 -29.73 37.76
C ARG A 39 -24.35 -28.35 37.13
N HIS A 40 -25.20 -27.49 37.71
CA HIS A 40 -25.36 -26.11 37.25
C HIS A 40 -24.05 -25.32 37.42
N LYS A 41 -23.38 -25.47 38.58
CA LYS A 41 -22.11 -24.80 38.85
C LYS A 41 -20.99 -25.26 37.91
N ILE A 42 -20.94 -26.56 37.61
CA ILE A 42 -20.01 -27.11 36.62
C ILE A 42 -20.26 -26.45 35.25
N ALA A 43 -21.50 -26.41 34.78
CA ALA A 43 -21.84 -25.79 33.49
C ALA A 43 -21.48 -24.30 33.43
N GLU A 44 -21.70 -23.55 34.52
CA GLU A 44 -21.30 -22.13 34.63
C GLU A 44 -19.78 -21.96 34.56
N LEU A 45 -19.03 -22.81 35.27
CA LEU A 45 -17.57 -22.78 35.26
C LEU A 45 -17.00 -23.17 33.89
N GLU A 46 -17.58 -24.18 33.23
CA GLU A 46 -17.20 -24.59 31.86
C GLU A 46 -17.49 -23.48 30.85
N ALA A 47 -18.64 -22.79 30.94
CA ALA A 47 -18.95 -21.66 30.07
C ALA A 47 -17.99 -20.47 30.28
N ASN A 48 -17.62 -20.18 31.53
CA ASN A 48 -16.63 -19.14 31.85
C ASN A 48 -15.22 -19.51 31.37
N LEU A 49 -14.84 -20.79 31.45
CA LEU A 49 -13.55 -21.28 30.92
C LEU A 49 -13.51 -21.20 29.39
N ASN A 50 -14.64 -21.52 28.74
CA ASN A 50 -14.81 -21.41 27.28
C ASN A 50 -15.03 -19.96 26.82
N GLY A 51 -15.17 -19.01 27.75
CA GLY A 51 -15.22 -17.58 27.50
C GLY A 51 -13.85 -17.06 27.04
N ASP A 52 -13.52 -17.30 25.77
CA ASP A 52 -12.32 -16.85 25.05
C ASP A 52 -12.14 -15.31 25.04
N LEU A 53 -13.05 -14.57 25.67
CA LEU A 53 -13.07 -13.11 25.73
C LEU A 53 -11.84 -12.56 26.46
N ALA A 54 -11.50 -13.10 27.63
CA ALA A 54 -10.31 -12.68 28.37
C ALA A 54 -9.01 -13.05 27.63
N GLY A 55 -9.01 -14.20 26.92
CA GLY A 55 -7.94 -14.69 26.06
C GLY A 55 -7.75 -13.89 24.76
N SER A 56 -8.82 -13.30 24.25
CA SER A 56 -8.78 -12.44 23.06
C SER A 56 -8.32 -11.01 23.39
N GLU A 57 -8.61 -10.51 24.59
CA GLU A 57 -8.33 -9.14 24.99
C GLU A 57 -6.83 -8.89 25.25
N TRP A 58 -6.17 -9.74 26.06
CA TRP A 58 -4.73 -9.58 26.32
C TRP A 58 -3.90 -9.69 25.05
N LYS A 59 -4.31 -10.58 24.12
CA LYS A 59 -3.69 -10.73 22.80
C LYS A 59 -3.86 -9.47 21.97
N THR A 60 -5.08 -8.92 21.88
CA THR A 60 -5.34 -7.67 21.16
C THR A 60 -4.54 -6.50 21.73
N ARG A 61 -4.44 -6.40 23.07
CA ARG A 61 -3.64 -5.37 23.75
C ARG A 61 -2.14 -5.54 23.45
N TYR A 62 -1.64 -6.77 23.47
CA TYR A 62 -0.25 -7.08 23.16
C TYR A 62 0.09 -6.72 21.71
N GLU A 63 -0.76 -7.10 20.75
CA GLU A 63 -0.59 -6.78 19.33
C GLU A 63 -0.62 -5.26 19.09
N THR A 64 -1.57 -4.55 19.72
CA THR A 64 -1.63 -3.08 19.67
C THR A 64 -0.36 -2.44 20.25
N GLN A 65 0.17 -2.98 21.36
CA GLN A 65 1.39 -2.47 21.99
C GLN A 65 2.62 -2.70 21.11
N LEU A 66 2.71 -3.85 20.43
CA LEU A 66 3.78 -4.10 19.46
C LEU A 66 3.76 -3.11 18.31
N GLU A 67 2.57 -2.80 17.77
CA GLU A 67 2.43 -1.82 16.69
C GLU A 67 2.83 -0.41 17.15
N LEU A 68 2.37 0.01 18.34
CA LEU A 68 2.78 1.29 18.92
C LEU A 68 4.29 1.36 19.14
N ASN A 69 4.90 0.28 19.63
CA ASN A 69 6.34 0.21 19.84
C ASN A 69 7.11 0.33 18.52
N ASP A 70 6.68 -0.35 17.45
CA ASP A 70 7.29 -0.23 16.12
C ASP A 70 7.20 1.21 15.58
N GLN A 71 6.06 1.87 15.77
CA GLN A 71 5.92 3.29 15.40
C GLN A 71 6.86 4.20 16.20
N LEU A 72 7.00 3.96 17.51
CA LEU A 72 7.93 4.71 18.37
C LEU A 72 9.39 4.48 17.97
N GLU A 73 9.78 3.24 17.66
CA GLU A 73 11.12 2.90 17.18
C GLU A 73 11.45 3.68 15.89
N LYS A 74 10.52 3.69 14.93
CA LYS A 74 10.63 4.47 13.69
C LYS A 74 10.76 5.97 13.96
N GLN A 75 9.99 6.52 14.91
CA GLN A 75 10.10 7.92 15.30
C GLN A 75 11.47 8.23 15.93
N ILE A 76 11.97 7.36 16.81
CA ILE A 76 13.29 7.50 17.44
C ILE A 76 14.38 7.55 16.38
N VAL A 77 14.36 6.64 15.40
CA VAL A 77 15.33 6.63 14.29
C VAL A 77 15.23 7.92 13.48
N SER A 78 14.03 8.34 13.08
CA SER A 78 13.82 9.58 12.31
C SER A 78 14.32 10.82 13.05
N LEU A 79 14.06 10.90 14.36
CA LEU A 79 14.51 12.01 15.19
C LEU A 79 16.03 12.01 15.34
N LYS A 80 16.66 10.85 15.56
CA LYS A 80 18.12 10.72 15.60
C LYS A 80 18.76 11.20 14.29
N GLU A 81 18.25 10.78 13.14
CA GLU A 81 18.73 11.24 11.84
C GLU A 81 18.59 12.75 11.65
N LYS A 82 17.45 13.33 12.06
CA LYS A 82 17.23 14.78 12.01
C LYS A 82 18.21 15.52 12.92
N MET A 83 18.46 15.00 14.12
CA MET A 83 19.46 15.57 15.03
C MET A 83 20.85 15.50 14.43
N GLU A 84 21.28 14.36 13.87
CA GLU A 84 22.59 14.24 13.23
C GLU A 84 22.76 15.21 12.03
N LYS A 85 21.72 15.41 11.22
CA LYS A 85 21.72 16.43 10.15
C LYS A 85 21.89 17.85 10.69
N MET A 86 21.37 18.15 11.88
CA MET A 86 21.53 19.44 12.55
C MET A 86 22.83 19.54 13.36
N ARG A 87 23.45 18.41 13.71
CA ARG A 87 24.66 18.28 14.55
C ARG A 87 25.94 18.72 13.84
N GLY A 88 25.89 19.01 12.54
CA GLY A 88 26.95 19.77 11.88
C GLY A 88 27.23 21.05 12.66
N ASN A 89 28.50 21.42 12.84
CA ASN A 89 28.89 22.58 13.64
C ASN A 89 28.06 23.80 13.18
N PRO A 90 27.32 24.48 14.06
CA PRO A 90 26.56 25.67 13.67
C PRO A 90 27.46 26.76 13.08
N SER A 91 28.76 26.73 13.40
CA SER A 91 29.78 27.55 12.75
C SER A 91 29.95 27.22 11.25
N ASP A 92 29.84 25.94 10.86
CA ASP A 92 30.01 25.50 9.47
C ASP A 92 28.83 25.93 8.59
N ARG A 93 27.61 25.97 9.13
CA ARG A 93 26.40 26.39 8.39
C ARG A 93 26.39 27.88 8.03
N LEU A 94 27.04 28.71 8.86
CA LEU A 94 27.17 30.15 8.66
C LEU A 94 28.60 30.56 8.27
N SER A 95 29.49 29.59 8.04
CA SER A 95 30.90 29.83 7.75
C SER A 95 31.06 30.73 6.52
N SER A 96 30.27 30.50 5.47
CA SER A 96 30.24 31.31 4.26
C SER A 96 29.83 32.76 4.49
N ILE A 97 29.04 33.05 5.53
CA ILE A 97 28.53 34.39 5.85
C ILE A 97 29.44 35.11 6.86
N ARG A 98 29.95 34.38 7.87
CA ARG A 98 30.82 34.95 8.93
C ARG A 98 32.15 35.48 8.42
N VAL A 99 32.62 35.05 7.25
CA VAL A 99 33.80 35.64 6.59
C VAL A 99 33.59 37.14 6.33
N TYR A 100 32.35 37.56 6.01
CA TYR A 100 32.01 38.96 5.78
C TYR A 100 31.96 39.78 7.08
N GLU A 101 31.59 39.19 8.21
CA GLU A 101 31.55 39.88 9.53
C GLU A 101 32.94 40.37 9.98
N LYS A 102 34.00 39.67 9.54
CA LYS A 102 35.39 39.99 9.90
C LYS A 102 36.06 41.00 8.95
N MET A 103 35.39 41.39 7.86
CA MET A 103 35.96 42.31 6.88
C MET A 103 35.71 43.78 7.25
N PRO A 104 36.66 44.68 6.94
CA PRO A 104 36.43 46.11 7.02
C PRO A 104 35.26 46.56 6.14
N VAL A 105 34.54 47.59 6.58
CA VAL A 105 33.36 48.13 5.88
C VAL A 105 33.73 48.63 4.47
N GLU A 106 34.92 49.18 4.30
CA GLU A 106 35.44 49.62 3.00
C GLU A 106 35.59 48.44 2.03
N SER A 107 36.14 47.32 2.49
CA SER A 107 36.28 46.09 1.69
C SER A 107 34.93 45.50 1.33
N LEU A 108 33.97 45.51 2.27
CA LEU A 108 32.59 45.08 2.01
C LEU A 108 31.91 45.94 0.94
N ASN A 109 32.11 47.26 0.97
CA ASN A 109 31.56 48.17 -0.03
C ASN A 109 32.14 47.92 -1.44
N VAL A 110 33.45 47.64 -1.54
CA VAL A 110 34.08 47.29 -2.82
C VAL A 110 33.52 45.97 -3.34
N LEU A 111 33.42 44.95 -2.48
CA LEU A 111 32.86 43.66 -2.83
C LEU A 111 31.41 43.78 -3.29
N LEU A 112 30.58 44.57 -2.59
CA LEU A 112 29.19 44.79 -2.96
C LEU A 112 29.06 45.39 -4.36
N LYS A 113 29.85 46.43 -4.68
CA LYS A 113 29.86 47.04 -6.03
C LYS A 113 30.26 46.05 -7.11
N GLN A 114 31.22 45.17 -6.82
CA GLN A 114 31.66 44.13 -7.75
C GLN A 114 30.56 43.09 -7.99
N LEU A 115 29.92 42.59 -6.92
CA LEU A 115 28.82 41.64 -7.01
C LEU A 115 27.60 42.22 -7.73
N GLU A 116 27.29 43.49 -7.52
CA GLU A 116 26.22 44.18 -8.26
C GLU A 116 26.51 44.26 -9.77
N LYS A 117 27.77 44.49 -10.16
CA LYS A 117 28.18 44.49 -11.56
C LYS A 117 28.08 43.09 -12.16
N GLU A 118 28.53 42.08 -11.43
CA GLU A 118 28.45 40.69 -11.86
C GLU A 118 27.00 40.22 -12.01
N LYS A 119 26.13 40.54 -11.04
CA LYS A 119 24.69 40.30 -11.12
C LYS A 119 24.08 40.88 -12.39
N ARG A 120 24.32 42.17 -12.67
CA ARG A 120 23.82 42.82 -13.90
C ARG A 120 24.35 42.16 -15.16
N SER A 121 25.61 41.74 -15.17
CA SER A 121 26.21 41.04 -16.30
C SER A 121 25.55 39.67 -16.54
N LEU A 122 25.35 38.88 -15.48
CA LEU A 122 24.69 37.58 -15.57
C LEU A 122 23.22 37.71 -15.98
N GLU A 123 22.50 38.68 -15.43
CA GLU A 123 21.11 38.97 -15.83
C GLU A 123 21.01 39.30 -17.33
N ASN A 124 21.96 40.07 -17.86
CA ASN A 124 22.01 40.36 -19.30
C ASN A 124 22.35 39.11 -20.11
N GLN A 125 23.31 38.29 -19.68
CA GLN A 125 23.62 37.02 -20.35
C GLN A 125 22.41 36.09 -20.39
N VAL A 126 21.65 35.98 -19.31
CA VAL A 126 20.42 35.17 -19.27
C VAL A 126 19.40 35.67 -20.30
N LYS A 127 19.21 36.98 -20.43
CA LYS A 127 18.33 37.56 -21.45
C LYS A 127 18.81 37.25 -22.86
N ASP A 128 20.10 37.38 -23.11
CA ASP A 128 20.71 37.11 -24.42
C ASP A 128 20.56 35.63 -24.80
N TYR A 129 20.81 34.71 -23.87
CA TYR A 129 20.62 33.28 -24.09
C TYR A 129 19.16 32.92 -24.33
N ALA A 130 18.23 33.49 -23.56
CA ALA A 130 16.80 33.28 -23.77
C ALA A 130 16.36 33.76 -25.17
N PHE A 131 16.84 34.93 -25.60
CA PHE A 131 16.56 35.45 -26.93
C PHE A 131 17.13 34.58 -28.05
N ARG A 132 18.38 34.12 -27.91
CA ARG A 132 19.02 33.22 -28.89
C ARG A 132 18.28 31.89 -28.99
N LEU A 133 17.90 31.30 -27.85
CA LEU A 133 17.16 30.05 -27.80
C LEU A 133 15.79 30.17 -28.49
N GLU A 134 15.09 31.29 -28.28
CA GLU A 134 13.82 31.57 -28.95
C GLU A 134 13.97 31.68 -30.47
N GLN A 135 15.05 32.34 -30.94
CA GLN A 135 15.34 32.41 -32.37
C GLN A 135 15.65 31.03 -32.98
N GLU A 136 16.48 30.24 -32.29
CA GLU A 136 16.85 28.91 -32.71
C GLU A 136 15.64 27.98 -32.76
N SER A 137 14.76 28.03 -31.74
CA SER A 137 13.48 27.32 -31.71
C SER A 137 12.61 27.66 -32.93
N LYS A 138 12.45 28.96 -33.24
CA LYS A 138 11.70 29.39 -34.43
C LYS A 138 12.33 28.88 -35.73
N ALA A 139 13.66 28.94 -35.85
CA ALA A 139 14.38 28.44 -37.03
C ALA A 139 14.23 26.92 -37.20
N TYR A 140 14.33 26.18 -36.10
CA TYR A 140 14.09 24.74 -36.06
C TYR A 140 12.68 24.39 -36.51
N HIS A 141 11.65 25.05 -35.96
CA HIS A 141 10.27 24.78 -36.34
C HIS A 141 9.99 25.08 -37.81
N ARG A 142 10.53 26.18 -38.36
CA ARG A 142 10.42 26.48 -39.80
C ARG A 142 11.01 25.36 -40.65
N THR A 143 12.27 25.01 -40.40
CA THR A 143 13.00 23.96 -41.13
C THR A 143 12.31 22.60 -41.01
N ASN A 144 11.83 22.24 -39.82
CA ASN A 144 11.13 20.98 -39.58
C ASN A 144 9.77 20.94 -40.29
N ASN A 145 9.04 22.06 -40.34
CA ASN A 145 7.79 22.14 -41.08
C ASN A 145 8.02 22.00 -42.59
N GLU A 146 9.05 22.65 -43.15
CA GLU A 146 9.44 22.47 -44.55
C GLU A 146 9.79 21.01 -44.85
N ARG A 147 10.60 20.37 -44.01
CA ARG A 147 10.91 18.93 -44.13
C ARG A 147 9.64 18.07 -44.14
N ARG A 148 8.68 18.35 -43.25
CA ARG A 148 7.40 17.61 -43.20
C ARG A 148 6.59 17.80 -44.48
N SER A 149 6.55 19.02 -45.02
CA SER A 149 5.91 19.30 -46.31
C SER A 149 6.56 18.49 -47.44
N TYR A 150 7.89 18.50 -47.56
CA TYR A 150 8.60 17.71 -48.58
C TYR A 150 8.33 16.20 -48.45
N ILE A 151 8.31 15.66 -47.23
CA ILE A 151 7.99 14.24 -47.00
C ILE A 151 6.55 13.92 -47.44
N ALA A 152 5.60 14.81 -47.16
CA ALA A 152 4.21 14.65 -47.56
C ALA A 152 4.08 14.65 -49.09
N GLU A 153 4.75 15.58 -49.78
CA GLU A 153 4.79 15.65 -51.25
C GLU A 153 5.39 14.39 -51.86
N MET A 154 6.55 13.94 -51.36
CA MET A 154 7.18 12.68 -51.81
C MET A 154 6.27 11.46 -51.63
N THR A 155 5.54 11.40 -50.51
CA THR A 155 4.60 10.31 -50.23
C THR A 155 3.43 10.35 -51.21
N GLN A 156 2.89 11.54 -51.50
CA GLN A 156 1.77 11.73 -52.43
C GLN A 156 2.18 11.36 -53.87
N VAL A 157 3.37 11.80 -54.32
CA VAL A 157 3.93 11.45 -55.63
C VAL A 157 4.18 9.95 -55.74
N SER A 158 4.73 9.33 -54.70
CA SER A 158 4.98 7.88 -54.67
C SER A 158 3.69 7.06 -54.71
N GLY A 159 2.66 7.48 -53.98
CA GLY A 159 1.33 6.87 -54.04
C GLY A 159 0.69 6.97 -55.42
N SER A 160 0.73 8.16 -56.03
CA SER A 160 0.23 8.38 -57.40
C SER A 160 0.96 7.51 -58.43
N ASN A 161 2.29 7.42 -58.33
CA ASN A 161 3.10 6.56 -59.19
C ASN A 161 2.80 5.06 -59.02
N GLN A 162 2.47 4.59 -57.81
CA GLN A 162 2.04 3.20 -57.59
C GLN A 162 0.65 2.92 -58.16
N VAL A 163 -0.30 3.85 -58.01
CA VAL A 163 -1.65 3.72 -58.58
C VAL A 163 -1.59 3.72 -60.11
N SER A 164 -0.78 4.61 -60.69
CA SER A 164 -0.56 4.68 -62.15
C SER A 164 0.11 3.41 -62.71
N LYS A 165 1.12 2.85 -62.03
CA LYS A 165 1.76 1.59 -62.44
C LYS A 165 0.84 0.37 -62.30
N ARG A 166 0.00 0.31 -61.25
CA ARG A 166 -1.02 -0.76 -61.11
C ARG A 166 -2.11 -0.67 -62.17
N GLN A 167 -2.50 0.53 -62.59
CA GLN A 167 -3.44 0.70 -63.71
C GLN A 167 -2.84 0.32 -65.07
N GLN A 168 -1.51 0.32 -65.24
CA GLN A 168 -0.86 -0.13 -66.47
C GLN A 168 -0.56 -1.65 -66.52
N MET A 169 -0.51 -2.36 -65.40
CA MET A 169 -0.28 -3.83 -65.35
C MET A 169 -1.58 -4.61 -65.05
N ASP A 170 -2.61 -4.51 -65.90
CA ASP A 170 -3.52 -5.63 -66.25
C ASP A 170 -4.68 -5.17 -67.17
N PRO A 171 -5.13 -5.96 -68.18
CA PRO A 171 -4.49 -7.07 -68.89
C PRO A 171 -4.37 -6.85 -70.43
N LEU A 172 -3.38 -7.53 -71.01
CA LEU A 172 -3.14 -7.72 -72.44
C LEU A 172 -4.41 -8.09 -73.24
N PRO A 173 -4.62 -7.54 -74.47
CA PRO A 173 -5.73 -7.96 -75.31
C PRO A 173 -5.45 -9.34 -75.93
N ARG A 174 -6.36 -10.29 -75.68
CA ARG A 174 -6.46 -11.58 -76.41
C ARG A 174 -6.35 -11.35 -77.92
N MET A 175 -5.40 -12.02 -78.56
CA MET A 175 -5.27 -12.06 -80.02
C MET A 175 -6.56 -12.61 -80.64
N LYS A 176 -7.18 -11.83 -81.53
CA LYS A 176 -8.23 -12.32 -82.44
C LYS A 176 -7.57 -13.03 -83.62
N GLU A 177 -7.80 -14.33 -83.73
CA GLU A 177 -7.47 -15.09 -84.94
C GLU A 177 -8.28 -14.55 -86.14
N SER A 178 -7.61 -14.40 -87.29
CA SER A 178 -8.21 -13.97 -88.55
C SER A 178 -8.47 -15.18 -89.46
N PRO A 179 -9.62 -15.28 -90.15
CA PRO A 179 -9.85 -16.41 -91.06
C PRO A 179 -9.10 -16.22 -92.38
N VAL A 180 -8.42 -17.29 -92.79
CA VAL A 180 -7.64 -17.44 -94.03
C VAL A 180 -8.55 -17.28 -95.25
N LYS A 181 -8.17 -16.40 -96.19
CA LYS A 181 -8.71 -16.39 -97.56
C LYS A 181 -7.81 -17.24 -98.46
N THR A 182 -8.34 -18.37 -98.91
CA THR A 182 -7.74 -19.21 -99.94
C THR A 182 -8.08 -18.62 -101.31
N TYR A 183 -7.07 -18.30 -102.12
CA TYR A 183 -7.24 -18.05 -103.56
C TYR A 183 -6.99 -19.35 -104.33
N VAL A 184 -7.94 -19.71 -105.20
CA VAL A 184 -7.73 -20.55 -106.40
C VAL A 184 -8.35 -19.79 -107.55
#